data_AF-A0AAT9GX06-F1
#
_entry.id   AF-A0AAT9GX06-F1
#
_cell.length_a   1.000
_cell.length_b   1.000
_cell.length_c   1.000
_cell.angle_alpha   90.00
_cell.angle_beta   90.00
_cell.angle_gamma   90.00
#
_symmetry.space_group_name_H-M   'P 1'
#
loop_
_entity.id
_entity.type
_entity.pdbx_description
1 polymer ?
#
loop_
_entity_poly.entity_id
_entity_poly.type
_entity_poly.pdbx_seq_one_letter_code
_entity_poly.pdbx_strand_id
1 'polypeptide(L)'
;MIIKKHTIELKNTSVSEMARFRQIMLSIWHQQILDDKNADNMKTFINNDYKSSNAWIKGSQEDNPIYSLNGEYLGNNSRISEGNDLVFIGENDGKGGFKNLQQLKGKHSKFILKASTVYGESSAYKSNMTEDLRKEMFAIASVLERNSIAYGENSELAKNFRSTSKEKRNGTKMQYAIAAEINVLTNGFDYSYGADAWDGQEQAMFDSSDYRFSTGTFELHKNTLGWTISDEHYKIWATNVGKNFDAPQISFTPYSDEKFNKYYKEGRINLKSTAVYNKTIFWKTLKGKDIIKAYPWNIPNRPVQPGFLDNFKK
;
A
#
# COMPACT_ATOMS: atom_id res chain seq x y z
N MET A 1 -10.57 76.76 -7.22
CA MET A 1 -9.92 75.49 -7.62
C MET A 1 -8.52 75.46 -6.99
N ILE A 2 -8.30 74.63 -5.98
CA ILE A 2 -7.01 74.57 -5.25
C ILE A 2 -6.15 73.49 -5.90
N ILE A 3 -5.07 73.89 -6.57
CA ILE A 3 -4.06 72.98 -7.12
C ILE A 3 -3.01 72.76 -6.04
N LYS A 4 -2.96 71.57 -5.44
CA LYS A 4 -1.86 71.17 -4.55
C LYS A 4 -0.67 70.73 -5.40
N LYS A 5 0.44 71.46 -5.32
CA LYS A 5 1.71 71.07 -5.93
C LYS A 5 2.40 70.07 -5.01
N HIS A 6 2.65 68.86 -5.49
CA HIS A 6 3.50 67.89 -4.80
C HIS A 6 4.95 68.08 -5.29
N THR A 7 5.86 68.35 -4.36
CA THR A 7 7.30 68.37 -4.65
C THR A 7 7.82 66.95 -4.50
N ILE A 8 8.33 66.37 -5.60
CA ILE A 8 8.99 65.07 -5.60
C ILE A 8 10.50 65.32 -5.60
N GLU A 9 11.18 64.88 -4.54
CA GLU A 9 12.65 64.90 -4.50
C GLU A 9 13.21 63.60 -5.07
N LEU A 10 13.97 63.71 -6.16
CA LEU A 10 14.74 62.60 -6.73
C LEU A 10 16.13 62.60 -6.09
N LYS A 11 16.45 61.56 -5.33
CA LYS A 11 17.78 61.38 -4.74
C LYS A 11 18.60 60.42 -5.59
N ASN A 12 19.81 60.84 -5.95
CA ASN A 12 20.77 59.97 -6.64
C ASN A 12 21.27 58.90 -5.67
N THR A 13 21.32 57.65 -6.12
CA THR A 13 21.88 56.55 -5.34
C THR A 13 23.39 56.72 -5.20
N SER A 14 23.91 56.52 -3.99
CA SER A 14 25.35 56.60 -3.75
C SER A 14 26.11 55.44 -4.40
N VAL A 15 27.42 55.61 -4.63
CA VAL A 15 28.29 54.56 -5.20
C VAL A 15 28.29 53.30 -4.34
N SER A 16 28.23 53.43 -3.01
CA SER A 16 28.22 52.30 -2.08
C SER A 16 26.89 51.54 -2.10
N GLU A 17 25.75 52.23 -2.19
CA GLU A 17 24.44 51.61 -2.38
C GLU A 17 24.35 50.89 -3.73
N MET A 18 24.94 51.47 -4.77
CA MET A 18 24.96 50.87 -6.09
C MET A 18 25.91 49.67 -6.18
N ALA A 19 27.00 49.66 -5.41
CA ALA A 19 27.86 48.49 -5.22
C ALA A 19 27.13 47.36 -4.46
N ARG A 20 26.36 47.69 -3.41
CA ARG A 20 25.53 46.71 -2.69
C ARG A 20 24.44 46.13 -3.58
N PHE A 21 23.76 46.98 -4.36
CA PHE A 21 22.76 46.53 -5.32
C PHE A 21 23.35 45.58 -6.36
N ARG A 22 24.54 45.88 -6.91
CA ARG A 22 25.26 44.97 -7.83
C ARG A 22 25.56 43.60 -7.21
N GLN A 23 26.01 43.56 -5.95
CA GLN A 23 26.29 42.29 -5.25
C GLN A 23 25.01 41.46 -5.04
N ILE A 24 23.90 42.12 -4.70
CA ILE A 24 22.59 41.46 -4.58
C ILE A 24 22.16 40.89 -5.93
N MET A 25 22.25 41.68 -7.01
CA MET A 25 21.89 41.21 -8.36
C MET A 25 22.75 40.05 -8.84
N LEU A 26 24.06 40.09 -8.59
CA LEU A 26 24.97 38.98 -8.93
C LEU A 26 24.64 37.70 -8.14
N SER A 27 24.26 37.84 -6.87
CA SER A 27 23.86 36.70 -6.04
C SER A 27 22.55 36.08 -6.53
N ILE A 28 21.58 36.91 -6.91
CA ILE A 28 20.31 36.45 -7.51
C ILE A 28 20.56 35.73 -8.84
N TRP A 29 21.40 36.30 -9.71
CA TRP A 29 21.76 35.64 -10.98
C TRP A 29 22.50 34.33 -10.76
N HIS A 30 23.40 34.26 -9.79
CA HIS A 30 24.09 33.01 -9.45
C HIS A 30 23.11 31.95 -8.96
N GLN A 31 22.17 32.33 -8.09
CA GLN A 31 21.12 31.42 -7.61
C GLN A 31 20.23 30.94 -8.77
N GLN A 32 19.84 31.83 -9.68
CA GLN A 32 19.04 31.44 -10.86
C GLN A 32 19.78 30.45 -11.75
N ILE A 33 21.07 30.65 -12.00
CA ILE A 33 21.90 29.71 -12.78
C ILE A 33 22.00 28.35 -12.08
N LEU A 34 22.15 28.35 -10.75
CA LEU A 34 22.18 27.12 -9.96
C LEU A 34 20.83 26.41 -9.97
N ASP A 35 19.73 27.15 -9.85
CA ASP A 35 18.37 26.63 -9.89
C ASP A 35 18.04 26.07 -11.27
N ASP A 36 18.48 26.72 -12.36
CA ASP A 36 18.33 26.24 -13.74
C ASP A 36 19.18 24.97 -13.97
N LYS A 37 20.42 24.95 -13.47
CA LYS A 37 21.27 23.74 -13.50
C LYS A 37 20.67 22.61 -12.67
N ASN A 38 20.10 22.92 -11.51
CA ASN A 38 19.39 21.96 -10.67
C ASN A 38 18.09 21.50 -11.32
N ALA A 39 17.39 22.36 -12.05
CA ALA A 39 16.21 22.01 -12.83
C ALA A 39 16.56 21.10 -14.01
N ASP A 40 17.69 21.33 -14.69
CA ASP A 40 18.20 20.45 -15.75
C ASP A 40 18.74 19.13 -15.19
N ASN A 41 19.41 19.15 -14.04
CA ASN A 41 19.80 17.94 -13.32
C ASN A 41 18.58 17.17 -12.82
N MET A 42 17.55 17.86 -12.32
CA MET A 42 16.27 17.27 -11.92
C MET A 42 15.53 16.74 -13.15
N LYS A 43 15.56 17.43 -14.28
CA LYS A 43 14.99 16.96 -15.56
C LYS A 43 15.76 15.78 -16.11
N THR A 44 17.07 15.70 -15.89
CA THR A 44 17.92 14.56 -16.27
C THR A 44 17.72 13.39 -15.32
N PHE A 45 17.61 13.65 -14.01
CA PHE A 45 17.26 12.68 -12.98
C PHE A 45 15.86 12.12 -13.22
N ILE A 46 14.85 12.97 -13.45
CA ILE A 46 13.53 12.56 -13.93
C ILE A 46 13.69 11.84 -15.29
N ASN A 47 14.44 12.33 -16.28
CA ASN A 47 14.59 11.57 -17.52
C ASN A 47 15.35 10.24 -17.37
N ASN A 48 16.10 9.99 -16.30
CA ASN A 48 16.82 8.73 -16.08
C ASN A 48 16.03 7.80 -15.15
N ASP A 49 15.53 8.32 -14.02
CA ASP A 49 14.70 7.61 -13.04
C ASP A 49 13.23 7.52 -13.46
N TYR A 50 12.68 8.49 -14.17
CA TYR A 50 11.39 8.37 -14.88
C TYR A 50 11.54 7.83 -16.31
N LYS A 51 12.72 7.61 -16.93
CA LYS A 51 12.77 6.63 -18.05
C LYS A 51 12.89 5.19 -17.56
N SER A 52 13.31 4.96 -16.32
CA SER A 52 13.20 3.65 -15.67
C SER A 52 11.87 3.45 -14.93
N SER A 53 11.24 4.52 -14.42
CA SER A 53 9.97 4.48 -13.67
C SER A 53 8.75 4.96 -14.47
N ASN A 54 8.96 5.69 -15.58
CA ASN A 54 8.06 5.87 -16.73
C ASN A 54 8.84 5.52 -18.02
N ALA A 55 9.31 4.28 -18.10
CA ALA A 55 8.83 3.55 -19.27
C ALA A 55 7.29 3.54 -19.11
N TRP A 56 6.57 4.60 -19.51
CA TRP A 56 5.89 4.54 -20.80
C TRP A 56 6.33 3.26 -21.47
N ILE A 57 5.45 2.27 -21.35
CA ILE A 57 5.16 1.35 -22.44
C ILE A 57 5.20 2.21 -23.70
N LYS A 58 6.40 2.45 -24.24
CA LYS A 58 6.67 2.99 -25.55
C LYS A 58 6.07 1.89 -26.37
N GLY A 59 4.81 2.10 -26.80
CA GLY A 59 3.92 1.08 -27.33
C GLY A 59 4.71 -0.16 -27.69
N SER A 60 4.89 -1.08 -26.73
CA SER A 60 5.01 -2.45 -27.19
C SER A 60 3.71 -2.60 -27.93
N GLN A 61 3.79 -2.97 -29.19
CA GLN A 61 2.69 -3.62 -29.87
C GLN A 61 2.16 -4.67 -28.89
N GLU A 62 1.19 -4.31 -28.04
CA GLU A 62 0.74 -5.16 -26.94
C GLU A 62 -0.24 -6.14 -27.57
N ASP A 63 0.35 -7.12 -28.24
CA ASP A 63 0.07 -8.52 -28.08
C ASP A 63 -0.85 -8.80 -26.88
N ASN A 64 -2.15 -8.94 -27.19
CA ASN A 64 -3.24 -9.20 -26.26
C ASN A 64 -3.01 -10.55 -25.56
N PRO A 65 -2.45 -10.60 -24.34
CA PRO A 65 -1.94 -11.85 -23.79
C PRO A 65 -3.05 -12.75 -23.28
N ILE A 66 -2.80 -14.04 -23.40
CA ILE A 66 -3.66 -15.14 -22.92
C ILE A 66 -2.96 -15.79 -21.73
N TYR A 67 -3.65 -15.87 -20.61
CA TYR A 67 -3.19 -16.57 -19.41
C TYR A 67 -4.05 -17.81 -19.13
N SER A 68 -3.50 -18.82 -18.46
CA SER A 68 -4.31 -19.89 -17.86
C SER A 68 -4.97 -19.39 -16.57
N LEU A 69 -5.95 -20.13 -16.05
CA LEU A 69 -6.55 -19.84 -14.74
C LEU A 69 -5.51 -19.86 -13.59
N ASN A 70 -4.40 -20.56 -13.78
CA ASN A 70 -3.29 -20.62 -12.82
C ASN A 70 -2.28 -19.48 -13.02
N GLY A 71 -2.59 -18.48 -13.85
CA GLY A 71 -1.74 -17.30 -14.09
C GLY A 71 -0.56 -17.53 -15.02
N GLU A 72 -0.44 -18.71 -15.62
CA GLU A 72 0.61 -19.01 -16.61
C GLU A 72 0.31 -18.25 -17.90
N TYR A 73 1.29 -17.53 -18.44
CA TYR A 73 1.21 -16.94 -19.76
C TYR A 73 1.33 -18.02 -20.84
N LEU A 74 0.34 -18.10 -21.73
CA LEU A 74 0.24 -19.12 -22.78
C LEU A 74 0.67 -18.60 -24.17
N GLY A 75 0.60 -17.28 -24.37
CA GLY A 75 0.89 -16.64 -25.65
C GLY A 75 -0.01 -15.43 -25.88
N ASN A 76 -0.09 -14.94 -27.11
CA ASN A 76 -0.88 -13.75 -27.47
C ASN A 76 -2.01 -14.11 -28.42
N ASN A 77 -3.13 -13.41 -28.29
CA ASN A 77 -4.26 -13.50 -29.19
C ASN A 77 -3.99 -12.66 -30.46
N SER A 78 -3.39 -13.30 -31.47
CA SER A 78 -3.05 -12.71 -32.76
C SER A 78 -4.25 -12.34 -33.64
N ARG A 79 -5.48 -12.68 -33.24
CA ARG A 79 -6.72 -12.35 -33.99
C ARG A 79 -7.26 -10.95 -33.73
N ILE A 80 -6.71 -10.26 -32.73
CA ILE A 80 -7.11 -8.90 -32.36
C ILE A 80 -5.96 -7.98 -32.73
N SER A 81 -6.29 -6.86 -33.39
CA SER A 81 -5.30 -5.86 -33.78
C SER A 81 -4.48 -5.41 -32.57
N GLU A 82 -3.18 -5.22 -32.81
CA GLU A 82 -2.25 -4.68 -31.82
C GLU A 82 -2.76 -3.34 -31.27
N GLY A 83 -2.54 -3.11 -29.97
CA GLY A 83 -2.83 -1.82 -29.33
C GLY A 83 -4.14 -1.72 -28.55
N ASN A 84 -4.90 -2.81 -28.39
CA ASN A 84 -6.16 -2.78 -27.65
C ASN A 84 -6.03 -2.94 -26.11
N ASP A 85 -4.82 -3.14 -25.56
CA ASP A 85 -4.56 -3.27 -24.10
C ASP A 85 -5.56 -4.23 -23.42
N LEU A 86 -5.82 -5.38 -24.05
CA LEU A 86 -6.78 -6.40 -23.59
C LEU A 86 -6.04 -7.58 -23.01
N VAL A 87 -6.68 -8.29 -22.08
CA VAL A 87 -6.19 -9.53 -21.48
C VAL A 87 -7.23 -10.63 -21.58
N PHE A 88 -6.76 -11.85 -21.86
CA PHE A 88 -7.58 -13.04 -22.04
C PHE A 88 -7.16 -14.14 -21.07
N ILE A 89 -8.10 -15.03 -20.78
CA ILE A 89 -7.83 -16.35 -20.22
C ILE A 89 -8.17 -17.43 -21.24
N GLY A 90 -7.51 -18.58 -21.15
CA GLY A 90 -7.78 -19.73 -22.01
C GLY A 90 -6.91 -20.94 -21.67
N GLU A 91 -6.92 -21.91 -22.58
CA GLU A 91 -6.16 -23.15 -22.47
C GLU A 91 -5.49 -23.49 -23.80
N ASN A 92 -4.35 -24.19 -23.75
CA ASN A 92 -3.75 -24.79 -24.94
C ASN A 92 -4.66 -25.89 -25.51
N ASP A 93 -4.84 -25.91 -26.83
CA ASP A 93 -5.65 -26.92 -27.52
C ASP A 93 -4.88 -28.21 -27.86
N GLY A 94 -3.57 -28.25 -27.57
CA GLY A 94 -2.67 -29.37 -27.87
C GLY A 94 -2.19 -29.44 -29.33
N LYS A 95 -2.60 -28.50 -30.18
CA LYS A 95 -2.27 -28.41 -31.61
C LYS A 95 -1.57 -27.09 -31.98
N GLY A 96 -1.10 -26.36 -30.97
CA GLY A 96 -0.45 -25.05 -31.13
C GLY A 96 -1.42 -23.85 -31.14
N GLY A 97 -2.70 -24.07 -30.82
CA GLY A 97 -3.71 -23.03 -30.67
C GLY A 97 -4.27 -22.93 -29.25
N PHE A 98 -5.32 -22.11 -29.11
CA PHE A 98 -5.99 -21.84 -27.84
C PHE A 98 -7.48 -22.16 -27.92
N LYS A 99 -8.05 -22.62 -26.81
CA LYS A 99 -9.48 -22.89 -26.64
C LYS A 99 -10.00 -22.22 -25.36
N ASN A 100 -11.33 -22.15 -25.23
CA ASN A 100 -12.03 -21.54 -24.09
C ASN A 100 -11.58 -20.09 -23.81
N LEU A 101 -11.30 -19.32 -24.88
CA LEU A 101 -10.86 -17.94 -24.76
C LEU A 101 -11.96 -17.07 -24.19
N GLN A 102 -11.65 -16.39 -23.09
CA GLN A 102 -12.51 -15.40 -22.47
C GLN A 102 -11.71 -14.12 -22.22
N GLN A 103 -12.25 -12.98 -22.65
CA GLN A 103 -11.68 -11.69 -22.32
C GLN A 103 -11.98 -11.34 -20.85
N LEU A 104 -10.96 -10.92 -20.10
CA LEU A 104 -11.17 -10.37 -18.77
C LEU A 104 -11.63 -8.91 -18.85
N LYS A 105 -12.39 -8.48 -17.85
CA LYS A 105 -12.85 -7.09 -17.76
C LYS A 105 -11.68 -6.15 -17.45
N GLY A 106 -11.55 -5.09 -18.22
CA GLY A 106 -10.56 -4.03 -18.00
C GLY A 106 -9.35 -4.13 -18.92
N LYS A 107 -8.32 -3.34 -18.58
CA LYS A 107 -7.10 -3.21 -19.36
C LYS A 107 -6.00 -4.15 -18.87
N HIS A 108 -5.17 -4.69 -19.75
CA HIS A 108 -4.02 -5.53 -19.40
C HIS A 108 -3.02 -4.76 -18.54
N SER A 109 -2.76 -3.49 -18.84
CA SER A 109 -1.93 -2.59 -18.04
C SER A 109 -2.39 -2.50 -16.58
N LYS A 110 -3.70 -2.32 -16.34
CA LYS A 110 -4.29 -2.27 -15.00
C LYS A 110 -4.26 -3.63 -14.30
N PHE A 111 -4.49 -4.71 -15.06
CA PHE A 111 -4.38 -6.10 -14.57
C PHE A 111 -2.96 -6.38 -14.06
N ILE A 112 -1.93 -6.05 -14.84
CA ILE A 112 -0.53 -6.22 -14.45
C ILE A 112 -0.15 -5.32 -13.28
N LEU A 113 -0.66 -4.08 -13.23
CA LEU A 113 -0.43 -3.18 -12.11
C LEU A 113 -0.91 -3.81 -10.80
N LYS A 114 -2.15 -4.29 -10.73
CA LYS A 114 -2.70 -4.93 -9.54
C LYS A 114 -1.97 -6.22 -9.17
N ALA A 115 -1.71 -7.10 -10.13
CA ALA A 115 -0.93 -8.31 -9.89
C ALA A 115 0.46 -7.99 -9.31
N SER A 116 1.13 -6.96 -9.83
CA SER A 116 2.43 -6.52 -9.31
C SER A 116 2.33 -5.95 -7.89
N THR A 117 1.25 -5.23 -7.57
CA THR A 117 0.98 -4.71 -6.22
C THR A 117 0.74 -5.86 -5.24
N VAL A 118 -0.07 -6.85 -5.60
CA VAL A 118 -0.29 -8.07 -4.80
C VAL A 118 1.03 -8.78 -4.53
N TYR A 119 1.87 -8.92 -5.56
CA TYR A 119 3.20 -9.51 -5.41
C TYR A 119 4.07 -8.72 -4.42
N GLY A 120 4.06 -7.38 -4.51
CA GLY A 120 4.83 -6.50 -3.65
C GLY A 120 4.38 -6.45 -2.20
N GLU A 121 3.08 -6.62 -1.94
CA GLU A 121 2.47 -6.65 -0.60
C GLU A 121 2.60 -8.03 0.09
N SER A 122 2.86 -9.08 -0.68
CA SER A 122 2.92 -10.45 -0.17
C SER A 122 4.27 -10.83 0.44
N SER A 123 4.31 -11.99 1.10
CA SER A 123 5.55 -12.62 1.59
C SER A 123 6.44 -13.21 0.47
N ALA A 124 6.22 -12.91 -0.82
CA ALA A 124 6.92 -13.53 -1.95
C ALA A 124 8.45 -13.52 -1.86
N TYR A 125 9.03 -12.44 -1.34
CA TYR A 125 10.48 -12.30 -1.18
C TYR A 125 11.06 -13.15 -0.03
N LYS A 126 10.21 -13.57 0.92
CA LYS A 126 10.59 -14.31 2.14
C LYS A 126 10.14 -15.78 2.14
N SER A 127 9.15 -16.14 1.33
CA SER A 127 8.53 -17.47 1.33
C SER A 127 8.82 -18.26 0.07
N ASN A 128 8.89 -19.59 0.15
CA ASN A 128 8.91 -20.46 -1.02
C ASN A 128 7.57 -20.44 -1.76
N MET A 129 7.52 -21.02 -2.96
CA MET A 129 6.29 -21.15 -3.75
C MET A 129 5.38 -22.23 -3.14
N THR A 130 4.66 -21.86 -2.08
CA THR A 130 3.77 -22.75 -1.31
C THR A 130 2.30 -22.43 -1.57
N GLU A 131 1.42 -23.37 -1.21
CA GLU A 131 -0.03 -23.13 -1.21
C GLU A 131 -0.42 -21.97 -0.27
N ASP A 132 0.31 -21.80 0.83
CA ASP A 132 0.08 -20.71 1.78
C ASP A 132 0.40 -19.33 1.17
N LEU A 133 1.51 -19.22 0.42
CA LEU A 133 1.82 -18.03 -0.37
C LEU A 133 0.75 -17.76 -1.45
N ARG A 134 0.26 -18.81 -2.11
CA ARG A 134 -0.82 -18.68 -3.09
C ARG A 134 -2.07 -18.08 -2.43
N LYS A 135 -2.50 -18.64 -1.28
CA LYS A 135 -3.67 -18.14 -0.55
C LYS A 135 -3.48 -16.71 -0.03
N GLU A 136 -2.29 -16.38 0.45
CA GLU A 136 -1.93 -15.01 0.86
C GLU A 136 -2.15 -14.01 -0.29
N MET A 137 -1.59 -14.29 -1.47
CA MET A 137 -1.74 -13.41 -2.64
C MET A 137 -3.20 -13.30 -3.10
N PHE A 138 -3.95 -14.41 -3.09
CA PHE A 138 -5.37 -14.41 -3.45
C PHE A 138 -6.21 -13.61 -2.46
N ALA A 139 -5.90 -13.69 -1.17
CA ALA A 139 -6.55 -12.90 -0.13
C ALA A 139 -6.22 -11.41 -0.27
N ILE A 140 -4.96 -11.03 -0.50
CA ILE A 140 -4.56 -9.64 -0.77
C ILE A 140 -5.29 -9.09 -2.00
N ALA A 141 -5.32 -9.84 -3.11
CA ALA A 141 -6.03 -9.42 -4.32
C ALA A 141 -7.53 -9.17 -4.06
N SER A 142 -8.17 -10.04 -3.28
CA SER A 142 -9.59 -9.91 -2.92
C SER A 142 -9.87 -8.64 -2.10
N VAL A 143 -8.98 -8.30 -1.15
CA VAL A 143 -9.11 -7.07 -0.37
C VAL A 143 -8.82 -5.84 -1.24
N LEU A 144 -7.76 -5.89 -2.06
CA LEU A 144 -7.37 -4.81 -2.96
C LEU A 144 -8.49 -4.43 -3.94
N GLU A 145 -9.20 -5.42 -4.50
CA GLU A 145 -10.35 -5.13 -5.38
C GLU A 145 -11.49 -4.42 -4.65
N ARG A 146 -11.71 -4.80 -3.38
CA ARG A 146 -12.82 -4.29 -2.58
C ARG A 146 -12.61 -2.84 -2.13
N ASN A 147 -11.39 -2.46 -1.76
CA ASN A 147 -11.13 -1.16 -1.14
C ASN A 147 -10.16 -0.26 -1.92
N SER A 148 -9.43 -0.80 -2.91
CA SER A 148 -8.39 -0.10 -3.69
C SER A 148 -7.29 0.55 -2.83
N ILE A 149 -7.03 0.02 -1.63
CA ILE A 149 -5.97 0.51 -0.73
C ILE A 149 -4.84 -0.52 -0.73
N ALA A 150 -3.72 -0.16 -1.36
CA ALA A 150 -2.44 -0.84 -1.22
C ALA A 150 -1.30 0.19 -1.34
N TYR A 151 -0.20 -0.08 -0.65
CA TYR A 151 0.97 0.81 -0.57
C TYR A 151 2.15 0.27 -1.41
N GLY A 152 2.09 -0.99 -1.81
CA GLY A 152 3.15 -1.75 -2.46
C GLY A 152 3.28 -1.54 -3.97
N GLU A 153 2.45 -0.71 -4.60
CA GLU A 153 2.50 -0.46 -6.05
C GLU A 153 3.89 0.03 -6.51
N ASN A 154 4.51 0.88 -5.68
CA ASN A 154 5.84 1.44 -5.93
C ASN A 154 6.97 0.67 -5.24
N SER A 155 6.67 -0.47 -4.61
CA SER A 155 7.69 -1.32 -4.00
C SER A 155 8.67 -1.85 -5.06
N GLU A 156 9.90 -2.11 -4.63
CA GLU A 156 10.93 -2.68 -5.51
C GLU A 156 10.50 -4.04 -6.09
N LEU A 157 9.75 -4.83 -5.31
CA LEU A 157 9.19 -6.09 -5.77
C LEU A 157 8.16 -5.90 -6.88
N ALA A 158 7.27 -4.91 -6.75
CA ALA A 158 6.27 -4.62 -7.78
C ALA A 158 6.92 -4.06 -9.05
N LYS A 159 7.96 -3.22 -8.92
CA LYS A 159 8.77 -2.75 -10.07
C LYS A 159 9.45 -3.92 -10.78
N ASN A 160 10.08 -4.82 -10.02
CA ASN A 160 10.74 -6.02 -10.55
C ASN A 160 9.76 -6.97 -11.25
N PHE A 161 8.53 -7.09 -10.73
CA PHE A 161 7.47 -7.84 -11.40
C PHE A 161 7.17 -7.24 -12.79
N ARG A 162 6.98 -5.92 -12.85
CA ARG A 162 6.60 -5.22 -14.10
C ARG A 162 7.73 -5.22 -15.13
N SER A 163 8.99 -5.19 -14.70
CA SER A 163 10.15 -5.30 -15.59
C SER A 163 10.43 -6.73 -16.08
N THR A 164 9.90 -7.76 -15.40
CA THR A 164 10.02 -9.17 -15.81
C THR A 164 9.07 -9.47 -16.98
N SER A 165 9.55 -10.11 -18.06
CA SER A 165 8.71 -10.44 -19.23
C SER A 165 7.62 -11.46 -18.88
N LYS A 166 6.53 -11.51 -19.68
CA LYS A 166 5.37 -12.38 -19.43
C LYS A 166 5.78 -13.86 -19.29
N GLU A 167 6.67 -14.32 -20.15
CA GLU A 167 7.20 -15.69 -20.19
C GLU A 167 8.03 -16.01 -18.95
N LYS A 168 8.87 -15.06 -18.52
CA LYS A 168 9.75 -15.24 -17.35
C LYS A 168 9.01 -15.24 -16.02
N ARG A 169 7.72 -14.85 -16.00
CA ARG A 169 6.87 -14.96 -14.81
C ARG A 169 6.37 -16.40 -14.60
N ASN A 170 6.30 -17.22 -15.65
CA ASN A 170 5.83 -18.60 -15.57
C ASN A 170 6.74 -19.43 -14.66
N GLY A 171 6.14 -20.33 -13.87
CA GLY A 171 6.85 -21.17 -12.91
C GLY A 171 7.45 -20.41 -11.71
N THR A 172 7.15 -19.12 -11.55
CA THR A 172 7.62 -18.30 -10.42
C THR A 172 6.46 -17.87 -9.52
N LYS A 173 6.81 -17.28 -8.37
CA LYS A 173 5.83 -16.66 -7.45
C LYS A 173 5.05 -15.51 -8.10
N MET A 174 5.57 -14.89 -9.17
CA MET A 174 4.84 -13.86 -9.92
C MET A 174 3.59 -14.45 -10.58
N GLN A 175 3.64 -15.72 -10.98
CA GLN A 175 2.50 -16.43 -11.56
C GLN A 175 1.32 -16.51 -10.58
N TYR A 176 1.58 -16.69 -9.27
CA TYR A 176 0.52 -16.69 -8.26
C TYR A 176 -0.19 -15.35 -8.14
N ALA A 177 0.54 -14.23 -8.29
CA ALA A 177 -0.09 -12.92 -8.25
C ALA A 177 -0.95 -12.64 -9.50
N ILE A 178 -0.54 -13.15 -10.67
CA ILE A 178 -1.37 -13.14 -11.89
C ILE A 178 -2.64 -13.98 -11.66
N ALA A 179 -2.49 -15.20 -11.13
CA ALA A 179 -3.61 -16.08 -10.83
C ALA A 179 -4.58 -15.47 -9.81
N ALA A 180 -4.07 -14.75 -8.81
CA ALA A 180 -4.86 -14.05 -7.81
C ALA A 180 -5.76 -12.99 -8.45
N GLU A 181 -5.22 -12.16 -9.34
CA GLU A 181 -6.01 -11.15 -10.06
C GLU A 181 -7.01 -11.80 -11.02
N ILE A 182 -6.64 -12.89 -11.71
CA ILE A 182 -7.59 -13.66 -12.54
C ILE A 182 -8.75 -14.19 -11.69
N ASN A 183 -8.46 -14.77 -10.52
CA ASN A 183 -9.48 -15.27 -9.59
C ASN A 183 -10.47 -14.17 -9.21
N VAL A 184 -9.97 -12.97 -8.87
CA VAL A 184 -10.84 -11.83 -8.56
C VAL A 184 -11.69 -11.43 -9.76
N LEU A 185 -11.09 -11.24 -10.94
CA LEU A 185 -11.78 -10.79 -12.15
C LEU A 185 -12.79 -11.81 -12.71
N THR A 186 -12.68 -13.07 -12.29
CA THR A 186 -13.59 -14.16 -12.66
C THR A 186 -14.59 -14.51 -11.55
N ASN A 187 -14.68 -13.70 -10.49
CA ASN A 187 -15.53 -13.94 -9.31
C ASN A 187 -15.25 -15.28 -8.62
N GLY A 188 -13.98 -15.66 -8.56
CA GLY A 188 -13.50 -16.82 -7.84
C GLY A 188 -13.60 -16.67 -6.31
N PHE A 189 -13.11 -17.68 -5.60
CA PHE A 189 -13.24 -17.74 -4.14
C PHE A 189 -12.48 -16.61 -3.45
N ASP A 190 -13.10 -15.99 -2.42
CA ASP A 190 -12.46 -14.98 -1.58
C ASP A 190 -11.69 -15.64 -0.43
N TYR A 191 -10.37 -15.81 -0.64
CA TYR A 191 -9.49 -16.41 0.36
C TYR A 191 -9.27 -15.53 1.60
N SER A 192 -9.65 -14.24 1.56
CA SER A 192 -9.62 -13.35 2.73
C SER A 192 -10.83 -13.53 3.65
N TYR A 193 -11.83 -14.31 3.23
CA TYR A 193 -13.11 -14.50 3.92
C TYR A 193 -13.82 -13.17 4.23
N GLY A 194 -13.84 -12.26 3.25
CA GLY A 194 -14.54 -10.99 3.35
C GLY A 194 -13.80 -9.92 4.16
N ALA A 195 -12.48 -10.02 4.32
CA ALA A 195 -11.67 -9.01 5.01
C ALA A 195 -11.76 -7.62 4.35
N ASP A 196 -11.61 -6.58 5.15
CA ASP A 196 -11.59 -5.18 4.69
C ASP A 196 -10.16 -4.62 4.64
N ALA A 197 -9.19 -5.26 5.30
CA ALA A 197 -7.79 -4.88 5.37
C ALA A 197 -6.90 -6.09 5.68
N TRP A 198 -5.58 -5.92 5.56
CA TRP A 198 -4.58 -6.88 6.03
C TRP A 198 -3.44 -6.14 6.73
N ASP A 199 -2.69 -6.87 7.53
CA ASP A 199 -1.44 -6.41 8.13
C ASP A 199 -0.34 -7.47 7.97
N GLY A 200 0.89 -7.01 7.77
CA GLY A 200 2.05 -7.87 7.72
C GLY A 200 2.63 -8.18 9.10
N GLN A 201 3.77 -8.84 9.09
CA GLN A 201 4.47 -9.32 10.29
C GLN A 201 4.90 -8.19 11.23
N GLU A 202 5.04 -6.97 10.73
CA GLU A 202 5.43 -5.78 11.49
C GLU A 202 4.44 -5.48 12.62
N GLN A 203 3.13 -5.69 12.43
CA GLN A 203 2.16 -5.55 13.53
C GLN A 203 2.33 -6.61 14.62
N ALA A 204 2.93 -7.75 14.29
CA ALA A 204 3.04 -8.89 15.19
C ALA A 204 4.11 -8.73 16.28
N MET A 205 4.93 -7.67 16.21
CA MET A 205 6.15 -7.51 17.01
C MET A 205 5.96 -6.66 18.28
N PHE A 206 4.73 -6.33 18.65
CA PHE A 206 4.45 -5.40 19.75
C PHE A 206 3.53 -6.01 20.80
N ASP A 207 4.02 -6.07 22.03
CA ASP A 207 3.31 -6.62 23.19
C ASP A 207 2.09 -5.79 23.62
N SER A 208 1.36 -6.30 24.62
CA SER A 208 0.21 -5.62 25.21
C SER A 208 0.53 -4.33 25.97
N SER A 209 1.79 -4.14 26.39
CA SER A 209 2.25 -2.98 27.16
C SER A 209 2.67 -1.79 26.28
N ASP A 210 2.89 -2.00 24.99
CA ASP A 210 3.17 -0.92 24.05
C ASP A 210 1.90 -0.12 23.71
N TYR A 211 1.78 1.11 24.21
CA TYR A 211 0.60 1.97 23.97
C TYR A 211 0.79 2.99 22.85
N ARG A 212 1.90 2.93 22.10
CA ARG A 212 2.14 3.87 21.02
C ARG A 212 1.10 3.68 19.92
N PHE A 213 0.64 4.78 19.32
CA PHE A 213 -0.26 4.70 18.17
C PHE A 213 0.49 4.52 16.84
N SER A 214 1.79 4.78 16.82
CA SER A 214 2.65 4.71 15.64
C SER A 214 4.10 4.45 16.02
N THR A 215 4.83 3.79 15.12
CA THR A 215 6.30 3.65 15.19
C THR A 215 7.04 4.85 14.61
N GLY A 216 6.32 5.82 14.04
CA GLY A 216 6.85 6.88 13.17
C GLY A 216 6.93 6.47 11.71
N THR A 217 6.89 5.17 11.40
CA THR A 217 6.89 4.63 10.02
C THR A 217 5.52 4.07 9.64
N PHE A 218 4.82 3.45 10.59
CA PHE A 218 3.50 2.88 10.36
C PHE A 218 2.62 2.98 11.62
N GLU A 219 1.30 2.91 11.40
CA GLU A 219 0.28 2.94 12.44
C GLU A 219 0.22 1.59 13.17
N LEU A 220 0.05 1.61 14.50
CA LEU A 220 -0.13 0.39 15.31
C LEU A 220 -1.62 0.09 15.46
N HIS A 221 -2.15 -0.77 14.59
CA HIS A 221 -3.58 -1.06 14.51
C HIS A 221 -4.15 -1.67 15.81
N LYS A 222 -3.31 -2.34 16.61
CA LYS A 222 -3.66 -2.83 17.94
C LYS A 222 -4.14 -1.72 18.89
N ASN A 223 -3.64 -0.50 18.70
CA ASN A 223 -3.92 0.65 19.55
C ASN A 223 -4.85 1.66 18.87
N THR A 224 -4.81 1.79 17.55
CA THR A 224 -5.67 2.76 16.84
C THR A 224 -7.05 2.22 16.50
N LEU A 225 -7.16 0.91 16.24
CA LEU A 225 -8.42 0.25 15.88
C LEU A 225 -8.84 -0.80 16.91
N GLY A 226 -7.87 -1.42 17.58
CA GLY A 226 -8.10 -2.55 18.47
C GLY A 226 -8.51 -3.80 17.70
N TRP A 227 -8.06 -4.96 18.16
CA TRP A 227 -8.28 -6.22 17.46
C TRP A 227 -8.64 -7.38 18.39
N THR A 228 -9.26 -8.38 17.78
CA THR A 228 -9.39 -9.73 18.35
C THR A 228 -9.02 -10.77 17.29
N ILE A 229 -8.20 -11.73 17.71
CA ILE A 229 -7.68 -12.80 16.85
C ILE A 229 -8.25 -14.13 17.38
N SER A 230 -8.81 -14.96 16.49
CA SER A 230 -9.24 -16.32 16.88
C SER A 230 -8.05 -17.18 17.34
N ASP A 231 -8.29 -18.18 18.17
CA ASP A 231 -7.22 -19.07 18.68
C ASP A 231 -6.43 -19.75 17.56
N GLU A 232 -7.13 -20.16 16.50
CA GLU A 232 -6.50 -20.76 15.31
C GLU A 232 -5.61 -19.76 14.59
N HIS A 233 -6.12 -18.57 14.27
CA HIS A 233 -5.35 -17.53 13.58
C HIS A 233 -4.16 -17.06 14.42
N TYR A 234 -4.33 -16.94 15.73
CA TYR A 234 -3.26 -16.56 16.64
C TYR A 234 -2.11 -17.56 16.61
N LYS A 235 -2.42 -18.86 16.72
CA LYS A 235 -1.43 -19.94 16.64
C LYS A 235 -0.71 -19.96 15.29
N ILE A 236 -1.44 -19.82 14.18
CA ILE A 236 -0.86 -19.79 12.83
C ILE A 236 0.07 -18.58 12.69
N TRP A 237 -0.37 -17.38 13.09
CA TRP A 237 0.43 -16.17 12.94
C TRP A 237 1.68 -16.20 13.81
N ALA A 238 1.55 -16.65 15.06
CA ALA A 238 2.66 -16.86 15.97
C ALA A 238 3.69 -17.85 15.42
N THR A 239 3.24 -18.98 14.87
CA THR A 239 4.10 -19.98 14.25
C THR A 239 4.85 -19.41 13.05
N ASN A 240 4.16 -18.68 12.19
CA ASN A 240 4.73 -18.17 10.95
C ASN A 240 5.67 -16.97 11.16
N VAL A 241 5.41 -16.12 12.14
CA VAL A 241 6.30 -15.00 12.51
C VAL A 241 7.51 -15.52 13.29
N GLY A 242 7.30 -16.49 14.19
CA GLY A 242 8.34 -17.13 14.99
C GLY A 242 8.77 -16.29 16.19
N LYS A 243 10.06 -16.31 16.51
CA LYS A 243 10.64 -15.74 17.75
C LYS A 243 10.37 -14.26 18.02
N ASN A 244 9.97 -13.49 17.01
CA ASN A 244 9.68 -12.05 17.13
C ASN A 244 8.17 -11.79 17.35
N PHE A 245 7.36 -12.83 17.47
CA PHE A 245 5.94 -12.68 17.69
C PHE A 245 5.67 -12.32 19.16
N ASP A 246 5.06 -11.15 19.36
CA ASP A 246 4.71 -10.63 20.67
C ASP A 246 3.29 -10.01 20.70
N ALA A 247 2.57 -10.06 19.56
CA ALA A 247 1.25 -9.46 19.48
C ALA A 247 0.27 -10.08 20.48
N PRO A 248 -0.52 -9.25 21.18
CA PRO A 248 -1.59 -9.75 22.02
C PRO A 248 -2.73 -10.29 21.16
N GLN A 249 -3.33 -11.40 21.57
CA GLN A 249 -4.48 -11.98 20.88
C GLN A 249 -5.71 -11.06 20.91
N ILE A 250 -5.86 -10.29 21.99
CA ILE A 250 -6.92 -9.30 22.19
C ILE A 250 -6.26 -7.97 22.57
N SER A 251 -6.58 -6.91 21.84
CA SER A 251 -6.09 -5.56 22.12
C SER A 251 -7.22 -4.56 22.02
N PHE A 252 -7.53 -3.88 23.11
CA PHE A 252 -8.43 -2.72 23.07
C PHE A 252 -7.62 -1.47 22.75
N THR A 253 -8.21 -0.54 22.01
CA THR A 253 -7.66 0.81 21.89
C THR A 253 -7.46 1.41 23.29
N PRO A 254 -6.27 1.99 23.59
CA PRO A 254 -6.00 2.55 24.90
C PRO A 254 -6.86 3.79 25.16
N TYR A 255 -6.76 4.31 26.39
CA TYR A 255 -7.23 5.65 26.71
C TYR A 255 -6.16 6.68 26.30
N SER A 256 -6.60 7.78 25.71
CA SER A 256 -5.72 8.89 25.36
C SER A 256 -6.54 10.16 25.20
N ASP A 257 -6.08 11.22 25.85
CA ASP A 257 -6.64 12.56 25.71
C ASP A 257 -6.48 13.12 24.27
N GLU A 258 -5.64 12.49 23.46
CA GLU A 258 -5.42 12.84 22.06
C GLU A 258 -6.24 11.95 21.11
N LYS A 259 -7.02 12.57 20.24
CA LYS A 259 -7.65 11.86 19.11
C LYS A 259 -6.60 11.59 18.04
N PHE A 260 -6.02 10.40 18.06
CA PHE A 260 -4.95 10.01 17.13
C PHE A 260 -5.40 10.03 15.66
N ASN A 261 -6.54 9.41 15.34
CA ASN A 261 -7.12 9.45 14.00
C ASN A 261 -8.65 9.46 14.06
N LYS A 262 -9.32 9.61 12.91
CA LYS A 262 -10.79 9.69 12.84
C LYS A 262 -11.52 8.39 13.22
N TYR A 263 -10.80 7.26 13.24
CA TYR A 263 -11.35 5.94 13.53
C TYR A 263 -11.14 5.53 14.99
N TYR A 264 -10.14 6.11 15.65
CA TYR A 264 -9.82 5.88 17.04
C TYR A 264 -10.98 6.27 17.95
N LYS A 265 -11.35 5.32 18.80
CA LYS A 265 -12.26 5.49 19.92
C LYS A 265 -11.79 4.56 21.02
N GLU A 266 -11.63 5.10 22.22
CA GLU A 266 -11.10 4.42 23.40
C GLU A 266 -11.91 3.17 23.78
N GLY A 267 -11.22 2.15 24.29
CA GLY A 267 -11.83 0.95 24.84
C GLY A 267 -12.58 0.11 23.82
N ARG A 268 -12.14 0.10 22.55
CA ARG A 268 -12.81 -0.62 21.47
C ARG A 268 -11.92 -1.64 20.79
N ILE A 269 -12.59 -2.64 20.22
CA ILE A 269 -12.04 -3.52 19.19
C ILE A 269 -12.90 -3.31 17.95
N ASN A 270 -12.25 -2.85 16.88
CA ASN A 270 -12.88 -2.64 15.59
C ASN A 270 -12.41 -3.68 14.55
N LEU A 271 -11.41 -4.50 14.84
CA LEU A 271 -10.90 -5.53 13.93
C LEU A 271 -11.12 -6.93 14.48
N LYS A 272 -11.57 -7.84 13.62
CA LYS A 272 -11.64 -9.28 13.90
C LYS A 272 -10.89 -10.04 12.80
N SER A 273 -10.03 -10.98 13.19
CA SER A 273 -9.29 -11.76 12.19
C SER A 273 -10.22 -12.69 11.39
N THR A 274 -9.97 -12.79 10.08
CA THR A 274 -10.74 -13.65 9.15
C THR A 274 -9.90 -14.74 8.50
N ALA A 275 -8.59 -14.50 8.35
CA ALA A 275 -7.63 -15.48 7.86
C ALA A 275 -6.21 -15.09 8.28
N VAL A 276 -5.30 -16.05 8.25
CA VAL A 276 -3.85 -15.85 8.33
C VAL A 276 -3.18 -16.74 7.30
N TYR A 277 -2.30 -16.17 6.50
CA TYR A 277 -1.45 -16.89 5.54
C TYR A 277 -0.05 -16.31 5.60
N ASN A 278 0.97 -17.16 5.62
CA ASN A 278 2.35 -16.80 5.95
C ASN A 278 2.35 -15.84 7.15
N LYS A 279 2.95 -14.66 6.98
CA LYS A 279 3.10 -13.68 8.07
C LYS A 279 2.07 -12.57 8.00
N THR A 280 1.00 -12.76 7.22
CA THR A 280 -0.02 -11.76 6.94
C THR A 280 -1.34 -12.18 7.58
N ILE A 281 -1.95 -11.26 8.32
CA ILE A 281 -3.26 -11.42 8.95
C ILE A 281 -4.28 -10.55 8.23
N PHE A 282 -5.49 -11.07 8.06
CA PHE A 282 -6.59 -10.40 7.37
C PHE A 282 -7.68 -10.02 8.36
N TRP A 283 -8.22 -8.81 8.22
CA TRP A 283 -9.11 -8.19 9.19
C TRP A 283 -10.47 -7.84 8.60
N LYS A 284 -11.53 -8.22 9.31
CA LYS A 284 -12.85 -7.62 9.13
C LYS A 284 -13.02 -6.42 10.05
N THR A 285 -13.48 -5.30 9.49
CA THR A 285 -13.87 -4.13 10.29
C THR A 285 -15.27 -4.36 10.87
N LEU A 286 -15.35 -4.35 12.20
CA LEU A 286 -16.58 -4.44 12.97
C LEU A 286 -17.34 -3.11 12.89
N LYS A 287 -18.67 -3.19 12.75
CA LYS A 287 -19.53 -2.01 12.58
C LYS A 287 -20.75 -2.09 13.49
N GLY A 288 -21.26 -0.93 13.89
CA GLY A 288 -22.51 -0.83 14.66
C GLY A 288 -22.48 -1.65 15.94
N LYS A 289 -23.41 -2.62 16.03
CA LYS A 289 -23.59 -3.50 17.19
C LYS A 289 -22.47 -4.54 17.35
N ASP A 290 -21.70 -4.80 16.30
CA ASP A 290 -20.65 -5.84 16.32
C ASP A 290 -19.33 -5.33 16.92
N ILE A 291 -19.20 -4.01 17.13
CA ILE A 291 -18.04 -3.40 17.80
C ILE A 291 -17.99 -3.86 19.25
N ILE A 292 -16.87 -4.48 19.65
CA ILE A 292 -16.67 -4.92 21.02
C ILE A 292 -16.16 -3.73 21.84
N LYS A 293 -16.79 -3.49 22.99
CA LYS A 293 -16.46 -2.40 23.90
C LYS A 293 -16.01 -2.99 25.23
N ALA A 294 -14.90 -2.51 25.74
CA ALA A 294 -14.52 -2.79 27.11
C ALA A 294 -15.25 -1.85 28.08
N TYR A 295 -15.52 -2.35 29.28
CA TYR A 295 -15.95 -1.50 30.38
C TYR A 295 -14.73 -0.78 30.98
N PRO A 296 -14.89 0.46 31.48
CA PRO A 296 -13.76 1.31 31.92
C PRO A 296 -12.82 0.68 32.95
N TRP A 297 -13.32 -0.27 33.75
CA TRP A 297 -12.57 -0.97 34.81
C TRP A 297 -11.90 -2.28 34.35
N ASN A 298 -12.14 -2.73 33.12
CA ASN A 298 -11.58 -3.98 32.56
C ASN A 298 -10.59 -3.72 31.40
N ILE A 299 -10.15 -2.48 31.22
CA ILE A 299 -9.15 -2.11 30.20
C ILE A 299 -7.77 -2.21 30.85
N PRO A 300 -6.85 -3.05 30.34
CA PRO A 300 -5.49 -3.11 30.86
C PRO A 300 -4.82 -1.73 30.79
N ASN A 301 -4.33 -1.26 31.93
CA ASN A 301 -3.53 -0.03 32.11
C ASN A 301 -4.25 1.29 31.78
N ARG A 302 -5.20 1.67 32.64
CA ARG A 302 -5.35 3.09 32.98
C ARG A 302 -4.01 3.54 33.63
N PRO A 303 -3.27 4.54 33.11
CA PRO A 303 -2.24 5.16 33.92
C PRO A 303 -2.91 5.65 35.21
N VAL A 304 -2.35 5.30 36.36
CA VAL A 304 -2.90 5.69 37.66
C VAL A 304 -2.90 7.21 37.70
N GLN A 305 -4.02 7.86 37.37
CA GLN A 305 -4.12 9.29 37.59
C GLN A 305 -4.10 9.53 39.11
N PRO A 306 -3.21 10.41 39.62
CA PRO A 306 -3.21 10.75 41.02
C PRO A 306 -4.47 11.57 41.32
N GLY A 307 -5.31 11.04 42.21
CA GLY A 307 -6.44 11.76 42.78
C GLY A 307 -7.70 11.68 41.91
N PHE A 308 -8.53 10.69 42.18
CA PHE A 308 -9.98 10.83 42.35
C PHE A 308 -10.53 9.41 42.51
N LEU A 309 -10.66 8.96 43.77
CA LEU A 309 -11.64 7.98 44.24
C LEU A 309 -11.44 7.77 45.76
N ASP A 310 -11.52 8.84 46.53
CA ASP A 310 -12.10 8.77 47.88
C ASP A 310 -13.44 9.48 47.76
N ASN A 311 -14.50 8.69 47.61
CA ASN A 311 -15.88 8.99 48.03
C ASN A 311 -16.83 7.91 47.52
N PHE A 312 -16.53 6.64 47.78
CA PHE A 312 -17.55 5.59 47.89
C PHE A 312 -17.04 4.51 48.86
N LYS A 313 -17.01 4.87 50.15
CA LYS A 313 -17.26 3.90 51.22
C LYS A 313 -18.65 4.21 51.77
N LYS A 314 -19.43 3.13 51.92
CA LYS A 314 -20.69 3.09 52.67
C LYS A 314 -20.54 3.71 54.05
#